data_AF-A0AAV5ABX4-F1
#
_entry.id   AF-A0AAV5ABX4-F1
#
_cell.length_a   1.000
_cell.length_b   1.000
_cell.length_c   1.000
_cell.angle_alpha   90.00
_cell.angle_beta   90.00
_cell.angle_gamma   90.00
#
_symmetry.space_group_name_H-M   'P 1'
#
loop_
_entity.id
_entity.type
_entity.pdbx_description
1 polymer ?
#
loop_
_entity_poly.entity_id
_entity_poly.type
_entity_poly.pdbx_seq_one_letter_code
_entity_poly.pdbx_strand_id
1 'polypeptide(L)'
;MSSLSTYRHVTTASHRSVIVPSSIHTAVTINSSKIPISLAKRLLFPQFPAGAELPSLLVNEDSQLNAQLYDFLALALRGFIMPWWGKLSKYDKEFLPEITRIIAVFLRSIEARLALVDLPTLLLKEIPALITQHYSDYRNVHYKLGSSYATGGTSTLPQLFHQLQPHMAVSADGQWNETYMRQIVEHVMKMTLPPQDWEAEAERTIVREIIVKNILGSVFNKLAQPWFVYKLLIELAIPFFLLNYILTSSRLTKIIIQSKAVLFPNGYPGPPPVEPSPEEQVLIKEQLELKLFNFFPAPLSALVLGPDEETRQQTIHDIIEPLSSRECNVHLLIFLLDAIIVGVFPELGVVPVTTTTTSSNYTEMNDEDPL
;
A
#
# COMPACT_ATOMS: atom_id res chain seq x y z
N MET A 1 -41.80 86.90 55.02
CA MET A 1 -40.43 87.41 55.27
C MET A 1 -39.46 86.58 54.45
N SER A 2 -38.18 86.97 54.37
CA SER A 2 -37.04 86.38 53.63
C SER A 2 -36.93 84.84 53.75
N SER A 3 -36.23 84.07 52.90
CA SER A 3 -35.12 84.31 51.93
C SER A 3 -35.04 83.10 50.94
N LEU A 4 -34.74 83.21 49.64
CA LEU A 4 -33.39 83.12 48.98
C LEU A 4 -32.34 82.26 49.74
N SER A 5 -31.49 81.38 49.17
CA SER A 5 -31.25 80.79 47.82
C SER A 5 -30.12 79.69 48.01
N THR A 6 -29.50 78.89 47.10
CA THR A 6 -29.32 78.85 45.62
C THR A 6 -28.82 77.44 45.13
N TYR A 7 -29.36 76.90 44.02
CA TYR A 7 -28.75 75.87 43.11
C TYR A 7 -28.48 74.43 43.66
N ARG A 8 -28.28 73.37 42.84
CA ARG A 8 -27.95 73.21 41.39
C ARG A 8 -28.90 72.23 40.64
N HIS A 9 -28.96 72.32 39.30
CA HIS A 9 -29.78 71.48 38.40
C HIS A 9 -29.25 70.05 38.17
N VAL A 10 -30.17 69.10 37.98
CA VAL A 10 -30.10 68.03 36.94
C VAL A 10 -31.51 67.80 36.36
N THR A 11 -31.64 67.81 35.03
CA THR A 11 -32.87 67.64 34.22
C THR A 11 -32.44 67.14 32.83
N THR A 12 -33.13 66.31 32.04
CA THR A 12 -34.49 65.72 32.10
C THR A 12 -34.64 64.63 31.02
N ALA A 13 -35.66 63.75 31.13
CA ALA A 13 -36.33 63.06 30.01
C ALA A 13 -35.50 62.07 29.16
N SER A 14 -36.07 61.25 28.27
CA SER A 14 -37.34 60.47 28.30
C SER A 14 -37.24 59.39 27.20
N HIS A 15 -37.92 58.24 27.35
CA HIS A 15 -37.83 57.13 26.38
C HIS A 15 -38.43 57.48 25.00
N ARG A 16 -37.70 57.13 23.94
CA ARG A 16 -38.27 56.88 22.60
C ARG A 16 -37.49 55.76 21.92
N SER A 17 -38.19 54.71 21.50
CA SER A 17 -37.61 53.56 20.80
C SER A 17 -37.24 53.91 19.35
N VAL A 18 -36.05 53.49 18.91
CA VAL A 18 -35.55 53.67 17.54
C VAL A 18 -35.57 52.34 16.80
N ILE A 19 -36.14 52.34 15.60
CA ILE A 19 -36.18 51.17 14.71
C ILE A 19 -34.84 51.12 13.95
N VAL A 20 -34.15 49.97 13.99
CA VAL A 20 -32.92 49.74 13.24
C VAL A 20 -33.27 49.13 11.87
N PRO A 21 -32.80 49.71 10.75
CA PRO A 21 -33.14 49.21 9.41
C PRO A 21 -32.39 47.92 9.05
N SER A 22 -33.03 47.09 8.23
CA SER A 22 -32.49 45.80 7.79
C SER A 22 -31.26 45.98 6.91
N SER A 23 -30.14 45.36 7.28
CA SER A 23 -28.93 45.35 6.45
C SER A 23 -29.09 44.38 5.28
N ILE A 24 -28.77 44.86 4.08
CA ILE A 24 -28.84 44.09 2.84
C ILE A 24 -27.80 42.97 2.88
N HIS A 25 -28.21 41.73 2.57
CA HIS A 25 -27.27 40.64 2.32
C HIS A 25 -26.54 40.88 0.99
N THR A 26 -25.43 41.59 1.04
CA THR A 26 -24.50 41.71 -0.09
C THR A 26 -23.92 40.33 -0.40
N ALA A 27 -24.42 39.69 -1.46
CA ALA A 27 -23.85 38.44 -1.96
C ALA A 27 -22.39 38.68 -2.36
N VAL A 28 -21.45 38.03 -1.66
CA VAL A 28 -20.02 38.13 -1.99
C VAL A 28 -19.76 37.27 -3.21
N THR A 29 -19.81 37.89 -4.39
CA THR A 29 -19.43 37.25 -5.66
C THR A 29 -17.93 36.96 -5.65
N ILE A 30 -17.54 35.77 -5.20
CA ILE A 30 -16.14 35.33 -5.19
C ILE A 30 -15.66 35.23 -6.63
N ASN A 31 -14.75 36.14 -7.03
CA ASN A 31 -14.12 36.12 -8.34
C ASN A 31 -13.29 34.83 -8.50
N SER A 32 -13.81 33.87 -9.27
CA SER A 32 -13.21 32.54 -9.50
C SER A 32 -11.88 32.59 -10.26
N SER A 33 -11.52 33.74 -10.83
CA SER A 33 -10.35 33.99 -11.69
C SER A 33 -8.98 33.98 -10.98
N LYS A 34 -8.91 33.64 -9.68
CA LYS A 34 -7.66 33.60 -8.90
C LYS A 34 -7.39 32.27 -8.17
N ILE A 35 -8.20 31.24 -8.36
CA ILE A 35 -7.95 29.91 -7.75
C ILE A 35 -6.87 29.19 -8.58
N PRO A 36 -5.73 28.79 -8.00
CA PRO A 36 -4.68 28.07 -8.74
C PRO A 36 -5.14 26.64 -9.08
N ILE A 37 -5.33 26.35 -10.37
CA ILE A 37 -5.77 25.03 -10.85
C ILE A 37 -4.63 24.01 -10.65
N SER A 38 -4.87 23.00 -9.80
CA SER A 38 -3.93 21.92 -9.48
C SER A 38 -3.49 21.14 -10.72
N LEU A 39 -2.35 20.43 -10.61
CA LEU A 39 -1.86 19.59 -11.71
C LEU A 39 -2.87 18.50 -12.08
N ALA A 40 -3.43 17.83 -11.07
CA ALA A 40 -4.41 16.77 -11.27
C ALA A 40 -5.67 17.25 -11.96
N LYS A 41 -6.24 18.39 -11.53
CA LYS A 41 -7.43 18.94 -12.18
C LYS A 41 -7.16 19.30 -13.64
N ARG A 42 -5.98 19.84 -13.95
CA ARG A 42 -5.59 20.25 -15.31
C ARG A 42 -5.35 19.10 -16.27
N LEU A 43 -4.90 17.94 -15.77
CA LEU A 43 -4.56 16.76 -16.60
C LEU A 43 -5.67 15.71 -16.65
N LEU A 44 -6.37 15.51 -15.53
CA LEU A 44 -7.31 14.39 -15.35
C LEU A 44 -8.79 14.83 -15.39
N PHE A 45 -9.04 16.15 -15.30
CA PHE A 45 -10.38 16.74 -15.35
C PHE A 45 -10.40 18.04 -16.20
N PRO A 46 -9.87 18.04 -17.44
CA PRO A 46 -9.71 19.25 -18.26
C PRO A 46 -11.02 19.95 -18.60
N GLN A 47 -12.16 19.26 -18.50
CA GLN A 47 -13.51 19.77 -18.73
C GLN A 47 -14.19 20.30 -17.44
N PHE A 48 -13.59 20.16 -16.25
CA PHE A 48 -14.19 20.60 -15.00
C PHE A 48 -13.99 22.12 -14.76
N PRO A 49 -15.04 22.88 -14.40
CA PRO A 49 -14.92 24.31 -14.05
C PRO A 49 -13.90 24.54 -12.94
N ALA A 50 -13.14 25.65 -12.98
CA ALA A 50 -12.01 25.91 -12.08
C ALA A 50 -12.33 25.75 -10.58
N GLY A 51 -13.53 26.13 -10.14
CA GLY A 51 -14.00 25.99 -8.76
C GLY A 51 -14.70 24.66 -8.39
N ALA A 52 -14.97 23.77 -9.34
CA ALA A 52 -15.63 22.48 -9.06
C ALA A 52 -14.77 21.55 -8.18
N GLU A 53 -15.40 20.76 -7.32
CA GLU A 53 -14.71 19.77 -6.50
C GLU A 53 -14.27 18.55 -7.33
N LEU A 54 -13.30 17.78 -6.81
CA LEU A 54 -12.86 16.54 -7.44
C LEU A 54 -13.71 15.37 -6.91
N PRO A 55 -14.23 14.46 -7.75
CA PRO A 55 -14.96 13.28 -7.29
C PRO A 55 -14.10 12.45 -6.32
N SER A 56 -14.68 11.83 -5.28
CA SER A 56 -13.86 11.03 -4.35
C SER A 56 -13.26 9.80 -5.06
N LEU A 57 -11.93 9.63 -5.01
CA LEU A 57 -11.23 8.47 -5.58
C LEU A 57 -11.52 7.19 -4.79
N LEU A 58 -11.84 7.35 -3.51
CA LEU A 58 -12.20 6.30 -2.55
C LEU A 58 -13.67 6.46 -2.10
N VAL A 59 -14.24 5.42 -1.53
CA VAL A 59 -15.57 5.41 -0.89
C VAL A 59 -15.58 6.30 0.36
N ASN A 60 -14.46 6.37 1.09
CA ASN A 60 -14.29 7.27 2.23
C ASN A 60 -13.93 8.70 1.79
N GLU A 61 -14.80 9.67 2.11
CA GLU A 61 -14.69 11.08 1.68
C GLU A 61 -13.71 11.94 2.53
N ASP A 62 -12.44 11.55 2.63
CA ASP A 62 -11.39 12.44 3.15
C ASP A 62 -10.84 13.32 2.03
N SER A 63 -11.18 14.62 2.06
CA SER A 63 -10.79 15.59 1.04
C SER A 63 -9.27 15.87 0.98
N GLN A 64 -8.54 15.71 2.09
CA GLN A 64 -7.08 15.87 2.12
C GLN A 64 -6.40 14.67 1.47
N LEU A 65 -6.82 13.45 1.82
CA LEU A 65 -6.32 12.21 1.22
C LEU A 65 -6.65 12.18 -0.28
N ASN A 66 -7.89 12.47 -0.65
CA ASN A 66 -8.36 12.51 -2.03
C ASN A 66 -7.51 13.47 -2.88
N ALA A 67 -7.22 14.67 -2.37
CA ALA A 67 -6.36 15.64 -3.05
C ALA A 67 -4.92 15.11 -3.24
N GLN A 68 -4.34 14.43 -2.24
CA GLN A 68 -2.99 13.85 -2.36
C GLN A 68 -2.93 12.66 -3.32
N LEU A 69 -3.96 11.81 -3.34
CA LEU A 69 -4.08 10.67 -4.25
C LEU A 69 -4.18 11.15 -5.70
N TYR A 70 -5.01 12.16 -6.00
CA TYR A 70 -5.09 12.72 -7.35
C TYR A 70 -3.80 13.43 -7.78
N ASP A 71 -3.14 14.16 -6.88
CA ASP A 71 -1.82 14.75 -7.16
C ASP A 71 -0.79 13.66 -7.54
N PHE A 72 -0.75 12.56 -6.79
CA PHE A 72 0.13 11.42 -7.04
C PHE A 72 -0.20 10.73 -8.37
N LEU A 73 -1.47 10.45 -8.63
CA LEU A 73 -1.94 9.85 -9.87
C LEU A 73 -1.62 10.73 -11.09
N ALA A 74 -1.82 12.04 -10.99
CA ALA A 74 -1.50 12.97 -12.07
C ALA A 74 -0.01 13.04 -12.39
N LEU A 75 0.86 12.92 -11.37
CA LEU A 75 2.30 12.83 -11.55
C LEU A 75 2.71 11.50 -12.20
N ALA A 76 2.09 10.38 -11.79
CA ALA A 76 2.31 9.08 -12.39
C ALA A 76 1.85 9.03 -13.87
N LEU A 77 0.61 9.41 -14.18
CA LEU A 77 0.11 9.41 -15.56
C LEU A 77 0.89 10.40 -16.45
N ARG A 78 1.33 11.55 -15.90
CA ARG A 78 2.26 12.46 -16.60
C ARG A 78 3.63 11.83 -16.85
N GLY A 79 4.17 11.10 -15.88
CA GLY A 79 5.48 10.44 -15.99
C GLY A 79 5.50 9.25 -16.95
N PHE A 80 4.41 8.47 -16.99
CA PHE A 80 4.39 7.17 -17.66
C PHE A 80 3.55 7.09 -18.93
N ILE A 81 2.56 7.98 -19.15
CA ILE A 81 1.75 7.99 -20.39
C ILE A 81 2.19 9.11 -21.34
N MET A 82 2.26 10.35 -20.85
CA MET A 82 2.49 11.52 -21.73
C MET A 82 3.79 11.49 -22.57
N PRO A 83 4.93 10.91 -22.14
CA PRO A 83 6.17 10.88 -22.94
C PRO A 83 6.10 10.06 -24.24
N TRP A 84 5.09 9.20 -24.40
CA TRP A 84 4.82 8.48 -25.65
C TRP A 84 3.45 8.86 -26.23
N TRP A 85 2.39 8.96 -25.42
CA TRP A 85 1.06 9.32 -25.92
C TRP A 85 1.03 10.69 -26.59
N GLY A 86 1.68 11.70 -26.00
CA GLY A 86 1.77 13.05 -26.58
C GLY A 86 2.55 13.15 -27.91
N LYS A 87 3.24 12.06 -28.32
CA LYS A 87 3.87 11.93 -29.65
C LYS A 87 2.93 11.27 -30.66
N LEU A 88 2.00 10.42 -30.21
CA LEU A 88 1.00 9.73 -31.03
C LEU A 88 -0.24 10.59 -31.25
N SER A 89 -0.81 11.13 -30.17
CA SER A 89 -1.97 12.02 -30.20
C SER A 89 -1.67 13.32 -29.44
N LYS A 90 -1.37 14.37 -30.20
CA LYS A 90 -0.96 15.68 -29.66
C LYS A 90 -2.12 16.53 -29.10
N TYR A 91 -3.34 16.27 -29.55
CA TYR A 91 -4.51 17.11 -29.30
C TYR A 91 -5.58 16.44 -28.43
N ASP A 92 -5.48 15.13 -28.23
CA ASP A 92 -6.31 14.40 -27.28
C ASP A 92 -6.05 14.87 -25.84
N LYS A 93 -7.14 14.90 -25.07
CA LYS A 93 -7.18 15.27 -23.66
C LYS A 93 -8.06 14.34 -22.83
N GLU A 94 -8.77 13.39 -23.46
CA GLU A 94 -9.76 12.54 -22.80
C GLU A 94 -9.15 11.21 -22.33
N PHE A 95 -8.04 10.76 -22.91
CA PHE A 95 -7.36 9.51 -22.52
C PHE A 95 -6.84 9.50 -21.07
N LEU A 96 -6.25 10.60 -20.58
CA LEU A 96 -5.82 10.69 -19.18
C LEU A 96 -7.00 10.72 -18.19
N PRO A 97 -8.08 11.48 -18.42
CA PRO A 97 -9.36 11.36 -17.72
C PRO A 97 -9.94 9.94 -17.75
N GLU A 98 -9.90 9.24 -18.87
CA GLU A 98 -10.51 7.91 -19.00
C GLU A 98 -9.70 6.83 -18.26
N ILE A 99 -8.37 6.84 -18.38
CA ILE A 99 -7.49 6.02 -17.53
C ILE A 99 -7.69 6.36 -16.04
N THR A 100 -7.94 7.63 -15.69
CA THR A 100 -8.28 8.04 -14.32
C THR A 100 -9.63 7.49 -13.87
N ARG A 101 -10.64 7.45 -14.74
CA ARG A 101 -11.96 6.87 -14.47
C ARG A 101 -11.86 5.38 -14.17
N ILE A 102 -11.13 4.63 -15.00
CA ILE A 102 -10.91 3.19 -14.83
C ILE A 102 -10.15 2.91 -13.53
N ILE A 103 -9.10 3.69 -13.22
CA ILE A 103 -8.36 3.59 -11.95
C ILE A 103 -9.26 3.93 -10.74
N ALA A 104 -10.16 4.91 -10.86
CA ALA A 104 -11.11 5.25 -9.79
C ALA A 104 -12.13 4.12 -9.53
N VAL A 105 -12.64 3.47 -10.59
CA VAL A 105 -13.53 2.30 -10.46
C VAL A 105 -12.78 1.13 -9.81
N PHE A 106 -11.57 0.84 -10.28
CA PHE A 106 -10.69 -0.19 -9.73
C PHE A 106 -10.42 0.02 -8.22
N LEU A 107 -9.98 1.22 -7.82
CA LEU A 107 -9.63 1.52 -6.43
C LEU A 107 -10.83 1.43 -5.48
N ARG A 108 -12.02 1.92 -5.87
CA ARG A 108 -13.23 1.78 -5.05
C ARG A 108 -13.68 0.32 -4.92
N SER A 109 -13.50 -0.49 -5.97
CA SER A 109 -13.81 -1.93 -5.93
C SER A 109 -12.84 -2.71 -5.03
N ILE A 110 -11.56 -2.35 -5.04
CA ILE A 110 -10.53 -2.87 -4.12
C ILE A 110 -10.85 -2.47 -2.67
N GLU A 111 -11.21 -1.22 -2.41
CA GLU A 111 -11.61 -0.73 -1.08
C GLU A 111 -12.87 -1.44 -0.55
N ALA A 112 -13.88 -1.63 -1.39
CA ALA A 112 -15.10 -2.35 -1.04
C ALA A 112 -14.84 -3.83 -0.68
N ARG A 113 -13.85 -4.47 -1.30
CA ARG A 113 -13.39 -5.82 -0.93
C ARG A 113 -12.53 -5.82 0.34
N LEU A 114 -11.61 -4.86 0.48
CA LEU A 114 -10.78 -4.69 1.70
C LEU A 114 -11.63 -4.51 2.96
N ALA A 115 -12.79 -3.85 2.85
CA ALA A 115 -13.76 -3.68 3.94
C ALA A 115 -14.46 -4.99 4.38
N LEU A 116 -14.30 -6.09 3.63
CA LEU A 116 -14.91 -7.41 3.91
C LEU A 116 -13.88 -8.47 4.35
N VAL A 117 -12.59 -8.13 4.42
CA VAL A 117 -11.51 -9.05 4.82
C VAL A 117 -11.61 -9.39 6.31
N ASP A 118 -11.43 -10.66 6.66
CA ASP A 118 -11.17 -11.09 8.06
C ASP A 118 -9.75 -10.67 8.48
N LEU A 119 -9.62 -9.36 8.76
CA LEU A 119 -8.38 -8.73 9.18
C LEU A 119 -7.81 -9.35 10.49
N PRO A 120 -8.62 -9.74 11.50
CA PRO A 120 -8.14 -10.55 12.62
C PRO A 120 -7.43 -11.84 12.19
N THR A 121 -8.04 -12.66 11.32
CA THR A 121 -7.41 -13.91 10.84
C THR A 121 -6.12 -13.62 10.05
N LEU A 122 -6.18 -12.68 9.11
CA LEU A 122 -5.02 -12.33 8.28
C LEU A 122 -3.84 -11.80 9.13
N LEU A 123 -4.08 -10.86 10.05
CA LEU A 123 -3.02 -10.21 10.84
C LEU A 123 -2.54 -11.03 12.05
N LEU A 124 -3.39 -11.84 12.68
CA LEU A 124 -3.07 -12.52 13.95
C LEU A 124 -2.78 -14.02 13.81
N LYS A 125 -3.11 -14.63 12.66
CA LYS A 125 -2.87 -16.05 12.39
C LYS A 125 -2.02 -16.26 11.14
N GLU A 126 -2.43 -15.71 10.00
CA GLU A 126 -1.81 -16.06 8.71
C GLU A 126 -0.46 -15.39 8.49
N ILE A 127 -0.37 -14.06 8.61
CA ILE A 127 0.89 -13.32 8.51
C ILE A 127 1.91 -13.79 9.58
N PRO A 128 1.55 -13.97 10.87
CA PRO A 128 2.48 -14.53 11.86
C PRO A 128 2.93 -15.96 11.56
N ALA A 129 2.07 -16.81 10.98
CA ALA A 129 2.47 -18.17 10.58
C ALA A 129 3.49 -18.14 9.44
N LEU A 130 3.28 -17.31 8.42
CA LEU A 130 4.23 -17.15 7.30
C LEU A 130 5.59 -16.61 7.76
N ILE A 131 5.61 -15.62 8.66
CA ILE A 131 6.85 -15.12 9.27
C ILE A 131 7.53 -16.22 10.09
N THR A 132 6.79 -16.98 10.90
CA THR A 132 7.33 -18.10 11.70
C THR A 132 7.91 -19.20 10.82
N GLN A 133 7.26 -19.53 9.70
CA GLN A 133 7.75 -20.51 8.72
C GLN A 133 9.05 -20.02 8.07
N HIS A 134 9.09 -18.78 7.59
CA HIS A 134 10.29 -18.16 7.01
C HIS A 134 11.48 -18.19 7.97
N TYR A 135 11.26 -17.82 9.25
CA TYR A 135 12.30 -17.87 10.29
C TYR A 135 12.80 -19.30 10.55
N SER A 136 11.88 -20.26 10.59
CA SER A 136 12.21 -21.67 10.81
C SER A 136 13.02 -22.23 9.64
N ASP A 137 12.61 -21.95 8.40
CA ASP A 137 13.25 -22.46 7.19
C ASP A 137 14.58 -21.79 6.90
N TYR A 138 14.72 -20.50 7.18
CA TYR A 138 16.01 -19.81 7.13
C TYR A 138 17.01 -20.50 8.06
N ARG A 139 16.63 -20.74 9.33
CA ARG A 139 17.51 -21.43 10.30
C ARG A 139 17.79 -22.88 9.88
N ASN A 140 16.77 -23.62 9.42
CA ASN A 140 16.90 -24.97 8.87
C ASN A 140 17.87 -25.07 7.68
N VAL A 141 18.01 -23.99 6.90
CA VAL A 141 18.97 -23.87 5.79
C VAL A 141 20.33 -23.41 6.28
N HIS A 142 20.38 -22.42 7.18
CA HIS A 142 21.62 -21.86 7.70
C HIS A 142 22.47 -22.93 8.41
N TYR A 143 21.85 -23.79 9.24
CA TYR A 143 22.53 -24.94 9.86
C TYR A 143 23.02 -26.02 8.88
N LYS A 144 22.58 -26.00 7.61
CA LYS A 144 23.02 -26.94 6.56
C LYS A 144 24.07 -26.34 5.63
N LEU A 145 24.33 -25.03 5.70
CA LEU A 145 25.25 -24.33 4.82
C LEU A 145 26.67 -24.92 4.94
N GLY A 146 27.34 -25.16 3.81
CA GLY A 146 28.66 -25.81 3.78
C GLY A 146 28.69 -27.30 4.17
N SER A 147 27.57 -27.91 4.57
CA SER A 147 27.51 -29.35 4.88
C SER A 147 27.49 -30.21 3.61
N SER A 148 27.89 -31.48 3.72
CA SER A 148 27.81 -32.45 2.61
C SER A 148 26.39 -32.63 2.07
N TYR A 149 25.36 -32.44 2.90
CA TYR A 149 23.95 -32.49 2.51
C TYR A 149 23.53 -31.34 1.58
N ALA A 150 24.26 -30.21 1.57
CA ALA A 150 24.00 -29.06 0.71
C ALA A 150 24.73 -29.16 -0.64
N THR A 151 24.34 -30.15 -1.46
CA THR A 151 24.98 -30.48 -2.76
C THR A 151 26.51 -30.62 -2.68
N GLY A 152 27.03 -31.25 -1.63
CA GLY A 152 28.47 -31.33 -1.38
C GLY A 152 29.12 -30.04 -0.87
N GLY A 153 28.34 -29.17 -0.21
CA GLY A 153 28.79 -27.89 0.36
C GLY A 153 28.85 -26.74 -0.64
N THR A 154 28.25 -26.88 -1.83
CA THR A 154 28.39 -25.92 -2.95
C THR A 154 27.20 -24.99 -3.15
N SER A 155 26.00 -25.34 -2.67
CA SER A 155 24.81 -24.49 -2.79
C SER A 155 24.87 -23.28 -1.84
N THR A 156 24.44 -22.12 -2.33
CA THR A 156 24.32 -20.90 -1.52
C THR A 156 23.05 -20.92 -0.65
N LEU A 157 23.00 -20.06 0.37
CA LEU A 157 21.82 -19.94 1.25
C LEU A 157 20.52 -19.64 0.45
N PRO A 158 20.47 -18.68 -0.51
CA PRO A 158 19.31 -18.49 -1.38
C PRO A 158 18.88 -19.73 -2.18
N GLN A 159 19.85 -20.50 -2.70
CA GLN A 159 19.55 -21.71 -3.48
C GLN A 159 18.95 -22.81 -2.61
N LEU A 160 19.49 -23.03 -1.42
CA LEU A 160 18.96 -24.00 -0.45
C LEU A 160 17.59 -23.55 0.10
N PHE A 161 17.39 -22.25 0.32
CA PHE A 161 16.11 -21.70 0.75
C PHE A 161 15.03 -21.87 -0.34
N HIS A 162 15.34 -21.56 -1.59
CA HIS A 162 14.43 -21.78 -2.72
C HIS A 162 14.11 -23.27 -2.96
N GLN A 163 15.05 -24.19 -2.69
CA GLN A 163 14.78 -25.63 -2.72
C GLN A 163 13.85 -26.10 -1.60
N LEU A 164 13.85 -25.42 -0.44
CA LEU A 164 12.97 -25.72 0.69
C LEU A 164 11.59 -25.05 0.57
N GLN A 165 11.55 -23.84 0.01
CA GLN A 165 10.35 -23.03 -0.23
C GLN A 165 10.21 -22.66 -1.72
N PRO A 166 10.00 -23.64 -2.61
CA PRO A 166 9.89 -23.40 -4.04
C PRO A 166 8.57 -22.69 -4.37
N HIS A 167 8.65 -21.58 -5.12
CA HIS A 167 7.46 -20.85 -5.56
C HIS A 167 7.55 -20.40 -7.02
N MET A 168 6.46 -20.56 -7.80
CA MET A 168 6.45 -20.24 -9.24
C MET A 168 6.70 -18.75 -9.55
N ALA A 169 6.50 -17.89 -8.55
CA ALA A 169 6.71 -16.46 -8.63
C ALA A 169 8.14 -16.02 -8.28
N VAL A 170 9.04 -16.93 -7.87
CA VAL A 170 10.39 -16.59 -7.40
C VAL A 170 11.43 -17.51 -8.06
N SER A 171 12.60 -16.97 -8.35
CA SER A 171 13.76 -17.74 -8.83
C SER A 171 14.79 -18.01 -7.71
N ALA A 172 15.69 -18.98 -7.92
CA ALA A 172 16.72 -19.35 -6.94
C ALA A 172 17.73 -18.22 -6.61
N ASP A 173 17.81 -17.19 -7.45
CA ASP A 173 18.58 -15.95 -7.24
C ASP A 173 17.72 -14.80 -6.66
N GLY A 174 16.53 -15.11 -6.15
CA GLY A 174 15.68 -14.16 -5.44
C GLY A 174 15.13 -13.05 -6.33
N GLN A 175 14.76 -13.34 -7.58
CA GLN A 175 14.01 -12.41 -8.43
C GLN A 175 12.56 -12.87 -8.54
N TRP A 176 11.64 -11.90 -8.63
CA TRP A 176 10.22 -12.18 -8.76
C TRP A 176 9.82 -12.25 -10.25
N ASN A 177 8.92 -13.17 -10.57
CA ASN A 177 8.47 -13.43 -11.92
C ASN A 177 7.47 -12.36 -12.37
N GLU A 178 7.86 -11.48 -13.29
CA GLU A 178 6.98 -10.43 -13.82
C GLU A 178 5.69 -10.98 -14.44
N THR A 179 5.75 -12.17 -15.06
CA THR A 179 4.57 -12.82 -15.67
C THR A 179 3.58 -13.26 -14.60
N TYR A 180 4.06 -13.73 -13.43
CA TYR A 180 3.19 -14.06 -12.30
C TYR A 180 2.45 -12.82 -11.77
N MET A 181 3.17 -11.72 -11.53
CA MET A 181 2.56 -10.45 -11.11
C MET A 181 1.57 -9.90 -12.13
N ARG A 182 1.87 -10.05 -13.43
CA ARG A 182 0.94 -9.72 -14.52
C ARG A 182 -0.34 -10.52 -14.43
N GLN A 183 -0.25 -11.84 -14.18
CA GLN A 183 -1.43 -12.69 -14.03
C GLN A 183 -2.24 -12.33 -12.77
N ILE A 184 -1.62 -12.08 -11.62
CA ILE A 184 -2.33 -11.60 -10.42
C ILE A 184 -3.10 -10.32 -10.74
N VAL A 185 -2.44 -9.30 -11.30
CA VAL A 185 -3.09 -8.01 -11.59
C VAL A 185 -4.18 -8.16 -12.64
N GLU A 186 -3.99 -8.96 -13.69
CA GLU A 186 -5.01 -9.24 -14.71
C GLU A 186 -6.26 -9.90 -14.09
N HIS A 187 -6.10 -10.89 -13.22
CA HIS A 187 -7.22 -11.57 -12.55
C HIS A 187 -7.93 -10.64 -11.55
N VAL A 188 -7.18 -9.88 -10.76
CA VAL A 188 -7.70 -8.86 -9.84
C VAL A 188 -8.48 -7.78 -10.59
N MET A 189 -7.99 -7.31 -11.75
CA MET A 189 -8.71 -6.38 -12.62
C MET A 189 -9.99 -6.99 -13.20
N LYS A 190 -9.97 -8.27 -13.61
CA LYS A 190 -11.15 -9.02 -14.07
C LYS A 190 -12.26 -9.12 -13.01
N MET A 191 -11.87 -9.14 -11.73
CA MET A 191 -12.77 -9.29 -10.57
C MET A 191 -13.21 -7.96 -9.95
N THR A 192 -12.84 -6.82 -10.55
CA THR A 192 -13.10 -5.46 -10.04
C THR A 192 -13.61 -4.47 -11.09
N LEU A 193 -13.26 -4.63 -12.36
CA LEU A 193 -13.72 -3.77 -13.46
C LEU A 193 -15.08 -4.23 -14.02
N PRO A 194 -15.98 -3.31 -14.42
CA PRO A 194 -17.20 -3.66 -15.16
C PRO A 194 -16.84 -4.17 -16.57
N PRO A 195 -17.73 -4.94 -17.24
CA PRO A 195 -17.44 -5.59 -18.52
C PRO A 195 -16.88 -4.64 -19.59
N GLN A 196 -17.46 -3.45 -19.72
CA GLN A 196 -17.03 -2.41 -20.68
C GLN A 196 -15.58 -1.91 -20.44
N ASP A 197 -15.12 -1.86 -19.18
CA ASP A 197 -13.77 -1.43 -18.80
C ASP A 197 -12.77 -2.61 -18.88
N TRP A 198 -13.28 -3.83 -18.78
CA TRP A 198 -12.52 -5.08 -18.98
C TRP A 198 -12.28 -5.39 -20.47
N GLU A 199 -13.27 -5.12 -21.33
CA GLU A 199 -13.18 -5.32 -22.79
C GLU A 199 -12.26 -4.29 -23.46
N ALA A 200 -12.03 -3.14 -22.84
CA ALA A 200 -11.09 -2.09 -23.26
C ALA A 200 -9.61 -2.54 -23.11
N GLU A 201 -9.14 -3.42 -24.00
CA GLU A 201 -7.83 -4.08 -23.90
C GLU A 201 -6.63 -3.12 -23.79
N ALA A 202 -6.64 -1.99 -24.49
CA ALA A 202 -5.54 -1.02 -24.48
C ALA A 202 -5.44 -0.31 -23.12
N GLU A 203 -6.56 0.21 -22.62
CA GLU A 203 -6.71 0.84 -21.31
C GLU A 203 -6.39 -0.15 -20.18
N ARG A 204 -6.96 -1.36 -20.25
CA ARG A 204 -6.70 -2.48 -19.32
C ARG A 204 -5.21 -2.80 -19.26
N THR A 205 -4.57 -2.96 -20.42
CA THR A 205 -3.13 -3.21 -20.53
C THR A 205 -2.34 -2.10 -19.88
N ILE A 206 -2.64 -0.82 -20.18
CA ILE A 206 -1.89 0.33 -19.64
C ILE A 206 -2.05 0.44 -18.11
N VAL A 207 -3.26 0.24 -17.58
CA VAL A 207 -3.49 0.22 -16.12
C VAL A 207 -2.73 -0.92 -15.46
N ARG A 208 -2.73 -2.13 -16.05
CA ARG A 208 -1.91 -3.26 -15.57
C ARG A 208 -0.41 -2.95 -15.60
N GLU A 209 0.11 -2.41 -16.70
CA GLU A 209 1.53 -2.03 -16.80
C GLU A 209 1.91 -1.00 -15.74
N ILE A 210 1.04 -0.01 -15.47
CA ILE A 210 1.26 1.00 -14.43
C ILE A 210 1.33 0.35 -13.04
N ILE A 211 0.39 -0.56 -12.71
CA ILE A 211 0.38 -1.27 -11.43
C ILE A 211 1.63 -2.16 -11.29
N VAL A 212 1.93 -3.00 -12.29
CA VAL A 212 3.04 -3.97 -12.22
C VAL A 212 4.40 -3.27 -12.19
N LYS A 213 4.65 -2.26 -13.03
CA LYS A 213 5.98 -1.64 -13.14
C LYS A 213 6.22 -0.54 -12.10
N ASN A 214 5.23 0.31 -11.85
CA ASN A 214 5.44 1.52 -11.03
C ASN A 214 5.06 1.32 -9.56
N ILE A 215 4.04 0.49 -9.28
CA ILE A 215 3.64 0.17 -7.91
C ILE A 215 4.41 -1.07 -7.45
N LEU A 216 4.08 -2.25 -7.99
CA LEU A 216 4.69 -3.51 -7.54
C LEU A 216 6.21 -3.50 -7.74
N GLY A 217 6.70 -3.25 -8.97
CA GLY A 217 8.14 -3.32 -9.26
C GLY A 217 9.03 -2.36 -8.47
N SER A 218 8.52 -1.20 -8.04
CA SER A 218 9.24 -0.28 -7.16
C SER A 218 9.13 -0.68 -5.68
N VAL A 219 7.95 -1.09 -5.24
CA VAL A 219 7.68 -1.42 -3.83
C VAL A 219 8.26 -2.77 -3.43
N PHE A 220 8.11 -3.82 -4.24
CA PHE A 220 8.56 -5.19 -3.93
C PHE A 220 10.08 -5.28 -3.81
N ASN A 221 10.81 -4.73 -4.78
CA ASN A 221 12.27 -4.70 -4.75
C ASN A 221 12.80 -3.97 -3.52
N LYS A 222 12.13 -2.90 -3.09
CA LYS A 222 12.51 -2.13 -1.89
C LYS A 222 12.13 -2.85 -0.60
N LEU A 223 10.94 -3.45 -0.53
CA LEU A 223 10.50 -4.26 0.61
C LEU A 223 11.42 -5.44 0.88
N ALA A 224 12.02 -6.03 -0.17
CA ALA A 224 12.94 -7.16 -0.01
C ALA A 224 14.28 -6.78 0.64
N GLN A 225 14.71 -5.51 0.54
CA GLN A 225 16.03 -5.11 1.02
C GLN A 225 16.13 -5.16 2.56
N PRO A 226 17.13 -5.87 3.13
CA PRO A 226 17.28 -6.01 4.59
C PRO A 226 17.26 -4.67 5.33
N TRP A 227 17.99 -3.65 4.84
CA TRP A 227 18.01 -2.32 5.45
C TRP A 227 16.63 -1.65 5.50
N PHE A 228 15.76 -1.93 4.53
CA PHE A 228 14.41 -1.37 4.50
C PHE A 228 13.46 -2.16 5.41
N VAL A 229 13.61 -3.49 5.48
CA VAL A 229 12.93 -4.33 6.48
C VAL A 229 13.31 -3.88 7.90
N TYR A 230 14.61 -3.67 8.17
CA TYR A 230 15.07 -3.19 9.47
C TYR A 230 14.49 -1.80 9.80
N LYS A 231 14.48 -0.88 8.83
CA LYS A 231 13.85 0.43 9.00
C LYS A 231 12.35 0.34 9.26
N LEU A 232 11.63 -0.54 8.55
CA LEU A 232 10.22 -0.82 8.82
C LEU A 232 10.05 -1.35 10.24
N LEU A 233 10.86 -2.30 10.71
CA LEU A 233 10.80 -2.78 12.10
C LEU A 233 11.07 -1.67 13.12
N ILE A 234 12.04 -0.77 12.86
CA ILE A 234 12.28 0.42 13.69
C ILE A 234 11.04 1.32 13.74
N GLU A 235 10.36 1.56 12.62
CA GLU A 235 9.15 2.39 12.57
C GLU A 235 7.90 1.68 13.13
N LEU A 236 7.83 0.35 13.05
CA LEU A 236 6.69 -0.50 13.42
C LEU A 236 6.70 -0.96 14.90
N ALA A 237 7.88 -1.00 15.54
CA ALA A 237 8.09 -1.45 16.93
C ALA A 237 7.56 -0.45 17.99
N ILE A 238 6.28 -0.09 17.88
CA ILE A 238 5.48 0.59 18.91
C ILE A 238 4.13 -0.18 18.98
N PRO A 239 4.07 -1.32 19.71
CA PRO A 239 2.98 -2.31 19.59
C PRO A 239 1.69 -1.91 20.33
N PHE A 240 1.20 -0.70 20.08
CA PHE A 240 -0.16 -0.26 20.37
C PHE A 240 -0.86 0.37 19.15
N PHE A 241 -0.13 0.65 18.06
CA PHE A 241 -0.67 1.28 16.86
C PHE A 241 -1.28 0.30 15.83
N LEU A 242 -0.83 -0.97 15.82
CA LEU A 242 -1.07 -1.86 14.68
C LEU A 242 -2.55 -2.23 14.48
N LEU A 243 -3.29 -2.48 15.56
CA LEU A 243 -4.66 -3.00 15.49
C LEU A 243 -5.73 -1.94 15.16
N ASN A 244 -5.39 -0.64 15.21
CA ASN A 244 -6.38 0.45 15.04
C ASN A 244 -5.93 1.61 14.13
N TYR A 245 -4.66 1.69 13.70
CA TYR A 245 -4.14 2.93 13.07
C TYR A 245 -3.44 2.78 11.72
N ILE A 246 -3.12 1.57 11.24
CA ILE A 246 -2.34 1.37 9.99
C ILE A 246 -3.03 2.02 8.78
N LEU A 247 -4.32 1.75 8.58
CA LEU A 247 -5.11 2.22 7.43
C LEU A 247 -5.85 3.55 7.68
N THR A 248 -5.47 4.31 8.71
CA THR A 248 -6.12 5.61 8.97
C THR A 248 -5.77 6.63 7.88
N SER A 249 -6.75 7.41 7.44
CA SER A 249 -6.57 8.40 6.37
C SER A 249 -5.39 9.37 6.62
N SER A 250 -5.17 9.79 7.87
CA SER A 250 -4.02 10.63 8.24
C SER A 250 -2.66 9.94 8.02
N ARG A 251 -2.58 8.61 8.19
CA ARG A 251 -1.38 7.82 7.89
C ARG A 251 -1.22 7.59 6.39
N LEU A 252 -2.29 7.22 5.69
CA LEU A 252 -2.30 7.09 4.22
C LEU A 252 -1.87 8.39 3.55
N THR A 253 -2.41 9.54 3.99
CA THR A 253 -2.03 10.87 3.50
C THR A 253 -0.54 11.15 3.67
N LYS A 254 0.04 10.80 4.82
CA LYS A 254 1.49 10.96 5.08
C LYS A 254 2.33 10.05 4.18
N ILE A 255 1.92 8.78 4.01
CA ILE A 255 2.58 7.82 3.11
C ILE A 255 2.54 8.34 1.67
N ILE A 256 1.40 8.80 1.17
CA ILE A 256 1.27 9.34 -0.19
C ILE A 256 2.11 10.63 -0.36
N ILE A 257 2.17 11.52 0.63
CA ILE A 257 3.07 12.70 0.60
C ILE A 257 4.55 12.29 0.54
N GLN A 258 4.97 11.32 1.35
CA GLN A 258 6.34 10.81 1.36
C GLN A 258 6.69 10.10 0.05
N SER A 259 5.82 9.21 -0.45
CA SER A 259 5.99 8.55 -1.76
C SER A 259 5.99 9.56 -2.91
N LYS A 260 5.18 10.63 -2.86
CA LYS A 260 5.21 11.72 -3.85
C LYS A 260 6.55 12.47 -3.83
N ALA A 261 7.10 12.74 -2.65
CA ALA A 261 8.41 13.40 -2.51
C ALA A 261 9.59 12.53 -2.99
N VAL A 262 9.51 11.21 -2.81
CA VAL A 262 10.55 10.24 -3.23
C VAL A 262 10.45 9.89 -4.72
N LEU A 263 9.25 9.59 -5.22
CA LEU A 263 9.05 9.14 -6.61
C LEU A 263 8.95 10.30 -7.60
N PHE A 264 8.51 11.49 -7.16
CA PHE A 264 8.33 12.66 -8.02
C PHE A 264 8.99 13.94 -7.45
N PRO A 265 10.31 13.93 -7.14
CA PRO A 265 11.03 15.13 -6.74
C PRO A 265 10.89 16.23 -7.82
N ASN A 266 10.54 17.44 -7.40
CA ASN A 266 10.19 18.56 -8.29
C ASN A 266 9.05 18.24 -9.32
N GLY A 267 8.28 17.18 -9.07
CA GLY A 267 7.16 16.72 -9.88
C GLY A 267 7.53 15.85 -11.09
N TYR A 268 8.78 15.50 -11.32
CA TYR A 268 9.18 14.58 -12.39
C TYR A 268 9.64 13.25 -11.79
N PRO A 269 9.48 12.11 -12.50
CA PRO A 269 9.99 10.82 -12.03
C PRO A 269 11.45 10.96 -11.58
N GLY A 270 11.69 10.63 -10.32
CA GLY A 270 13.01 10.76 -9.72
C GLY A 270 14.01 9.78 -10.33
N PRO A 271 15.33 9.99 -10.10
CA PRO A 271 16.27 8.88 -10.20
C PRO A 271 15.82 7.74 -9.26
N PRO A 272 16.19 6.48 -9.53
CA PRO A 272 15.98 5.39 -8.59
C PRO A 272 16.46 5.81 -7.18
N PRO A 273 15.69 5.54 -6.11
CA PRO A 273 16.10 5.90 -4.76
C PRO A 273 17.48 5.30 -4.47
N VAL A 274 18.45 6.15 -4.15
CA VAL A 274 19.80 5.72 -3.78
C VAL A 274 19.65 4.81 -2.55
N GLU A 275 20.10 3.56 -2.67
CA GLU A 275 20.13 2.65 -1.54
C GLU A 275 21.19 3.14 -0.54
N PRO A 276 20.97 3.02 0.78
CA PRO A 276 21.94 3.49 1.76
C PRO A 276 23.29 2.80 1.55
N SER A 277 24.38 3.51 1.84
CA SER A 277 25.72 2.95 1.74
C SER A 277 25.88 1.71 2.64
N PRO A 278 26.82 0.80 2.38
CA PRO A 278 27.05 -0.35 3.27
C PRO A 278 27.27 0.06 4.74
N GLU A 279 27.90 1.22 4.97
CA GLU A 279 28.09 1.81 6.30
C GLU A 279 26.75 2.26 6.92
N GLU A 280 25.90 2.96 6.14
CA GLU A 280 24.55 3.34 6.58
C GLU A 280 23.65 2.13 6.85
N GLN A 281 23.79 1.04 6.09
CA GLN A 281 23.03 -0.20 6.31
C GLN A 281 23.44 -0.90 7.61
N VAL A 282 24.73 -0.87 7.98
CA VAL A 282 25.21 -1.32 9.29
C VAL A 282 24.62 -0.47 10.41
N LEU A 283 24.68 0.87 10.30
CA LEU A 283 24.10 1.78 11.30
C LEU A 283 22.58 1.58 11.47
N ILE A 284 21.85 1.26 10.40
CA ILE A 284 20.42 0.91 10.48
C ILE A 284 20.21 -0.42 11.22
N LYS A 285 21.08 -1.43 11.04
CA LYS A 285 21.02 -2.71 11.78
C LYS A 285 21.31 -2.49 13.27
N GLU A 286 22.38 -1.77 13.60
CA GLU A 286 22.74 -1.40 14.98
C GLU A 286 21.60 -0.61 15.66
N GLN A 287 20.95 0.31 14.94
CA GLN A 287 19.80 1.05 15.46
C GLN A 287 18.60 0.13 15.78
N LEU A 288 18.36 -0.91 14.97
CA LEU A 288 17.33 -1.91 15.25
C LEU A 288 17.70 -2.77 16.47
N GLU A 289 18.95 -3.25 16.54
CA GLU A 289 19.47 -4.05 17.64
C GLU A 289 19.35 -3.31 18.99
N LEU A 290 19.84 -2.06 19.03
CA LEU A 290 19.70 -1.18 20.19
C LEU A 290 18.24 -0.91 20.54
N LYS A 291 17.35 -0.73 19.54
CA LYS A 291 15.93 -0.50 19.80
C LYS A 291 15.24 -1.74 20.37
N LEU A 292 15.56 -2.94 19.89
CA LEU A 292 15.02 -4.20 20.41
C LEU A 292 15.55 -4.52 21.81
N PHE A 293 16.84 -4.25 22.08
CA PHE A 293 17.44 -4.42 23.41
C PHE A 293 16.75 -3.53 24.45
N ASN A 294 16.50 -2.26 24.11
CA ASN A 294 15.82 -1.30 24.98
C ASN A 294 14.29 -1.39 24.94
N PHE A 295 13.69 -2.28 24.12
CA PHE A 295 12.24 -2.42 24.02
C PHE A 295 11.63 -3.12 25.25
N PHE A 296 12.32 -4.11 25.81
CA PHE A 296 11.83 -4.89 26.94
C PHE A 296 12.24 -4.25 28.28
N PRO A 297 11.30 -3.94 29.19
CA PRO A 297 11.63 -3.52 30.54
C PRO A 297 12.55 -4.54 31.23
N ALA A 298 13.48 -4.06 32.06
CA ALA A 298 14.48 -4.90 32.75
C ALA A 298 13.98 -6.26 33.29
N PRO A 299 12.88 -6.36 34.07
CA PRO A 299 12.39 -7.65 34.58
C PRO A 299 11.85 -8.60 33.51
N LEU A 300 11.47 -8.11 32.33
CA LEU A 300 11.03 -8.93 31.19
C LEU A 300 12.20 -9.30 30.27
N SER A 301 13.23 -8.46 30.17
CA SER A 301 14.40 -8.74 29.32
C SER A 301 15.08 -10.08 29.70
N ALA A 302 15.22 -10.36 31.00
CA ALA A 302 15.80 -11.60 31.51
C ALA A 302 14.98 -12.86 31.19
N LEU A 303 13.65 -12.70 31.01
CA LEU A 303 12.70 -13.79 30.75
C LEU A 303 12.52 -14.05 29.24
N VAL A 304 12.55 -12.99 28.43
CA VAL A 304 12.23 -13.04 26.99
C VAL A 304 13.47 -13.16 26.10
N LEU A 305 14.59 -12.54 26.51
CA LEU A 305 15.82 -12.48 25.71
C LEU A 305 16.99 -13.28 26.32
N GLY A 306 16.83 -13.87 27.51
CA GLY A 306 17.87 -14.64 28.20
C GLY A 306 18.47 -13.92 29.43
N PRO A 307 19.17 -14.64 30.32
CA PRO A 307 19.43 -14.20 31.68
C PRO A 307 20.56 -13.17 31.83
N ASP A 308 21.58 -13.25 30.98
CA ASP A 308 22.79 -12.42 30.98
C ASP A 308 22.81 -11.43 29.78
N GLU A 309 23.84 -10.59 29.63
CA GLU A 309 23.89 -9.62 28.53
C GLU A 309 24.29 -10.21 27.17
N GLU A 310 25.18 -11.21 27.16
CA GLU A 310 25.71 -11.84 25.95
C GLU A 310 24.60 -12.65 25.25
N THR A 311 23.87 -13.47 26.01
CA THR A 311 22.69 -14.20 25.54
C THR A 311 21.60 -13.27 25.03
N ARG A 312 21.40 -12.09 25.65
CA ARG A 312 20.42 -11.08 25.19
C ARG A 312 20.83 -10.44 23.87
N GLN A 313 22.12 -10.13 23.69
CA GLN A 313 22.65 -9.62 22.41
C GLN A 313 22.55 -10.68 21.31
N GLN A 314 22.95 -11.93 21.58
CA GLN A 314 22.83 -13.04 20.63
C GLN A 314 21.38 -13.33 20.25
N THR A 315 20.45 -13.35 21.21
CA THR A 315 19.02 -13.58 20.93
C THR A 315 18.44 -12.51 20.00
N ILE A 316 18.86 -11.24 20.14
CA ILE A 316 18.45 -10.17 19.22
C ILE A 316 19.08 -10.36 17.83
N HIS A 317 20.35 -10.76 17.77
CA HIS A 317 21.01 -11.10 16.50
C HIS A 317 20.25 -12.21 15.76
N ASP A 318 19.93 -13.30 16.45
CA ASP A 318 19.18 -14.46 15.93
C ASP A 318 17.75 -14.11 15.49
N ILE A 319 17.16 -13.04 16.05
CA ILE A 319 15.85 -12.50 15.66
C ILE A 319 15.94 -11.64 14.38
N ILE A 320 17.10 -11.04 14.09
CA ILE A 320 17.30 -10.20 12.89
C ILE A 320 17.89 -11.01 11.73
N GLU A 321 18.73 -12.02 12.02
CA GLU A 321 19.45 -12.82 11.03
C GLU A 321 18.56 -13.36 9.87
N PRO A 322 17.35 -13.91 10.11
CA PRO A 322 16.50 -14.42 9.03
C PRO A 322 15.98 -13.38 8.03
N LEU A 323 16.13 -12.09 8.33
CA LEU A 323 15.73 -10.98 7.45
C LEU A 323 16.94 -10.37 6.70
N SER A 324 18.12 -10.96 6.84
CA SER A 324 19.39 -10.45 6.31
C SER A 324 19.66 -10.79 4.83
N SER A 325 18.95 -11.77 4.25
CA SER A 325 19.01 -12.09 2.81
C SER A 325 17.82 -11.48 2.08
N ARG A 326 18.10 -10.64 1.08
CA ARG A 326 17.08 -10.09 0.15
C ARG A 326 16.32 -11.21 -0.56
N GLU A 327 17.00 -12.28 -0.93
CA GLU A 327 16.48 -13.39 -1.73
C GLU A 327 15.47 -14.21 -0.92
N CYS A 328 15.75 -14.44 0.37
CA CYS A 328 14.80 -15.05 1.30
C CYS A 328 13.62 -14.09 1.55
N ASN A 329 13.88 -12.80 1.74
CA ASN A 329 12.83 -11.79 1.93
C ASN A 329 11.86 -11.71 0.71
N VAL A 330 12.33 -11.92 -0.52
CA VAL A 330 11.45 -12.00 -1.70
C VAL A 330 10.45 -13.16 -1.59
N HIS A 331 10.86 -14.32 -1.09
CA HIS A 331 9.94 -15.45 -0.88
C HIS A 331 8.88 -15.09 0.17
N LEU A 332 9.28 -14.55 1.33
CA LEU A 332 8.34 -14.09 2.37
C LEU A 332 7.34 -13.06 1.83
N LEU A 333 7.81 -12.07 1.06
CA LEU A 333 6.94 -11.04 0.49
C LEU A 333 5.95 -11.60 -0.53
N ILE A 334 6.33 -12.60 -1.31
CA ILE A 334 5.42 -13.31 -2.21
C ILE A 334 4.35 -14.06 -1.43
N PHE A 335 4.71 -14.88 -0.44
CA PHE A 335 3.71 -15.58 0.37
C PHE A 335 2.78 -14.62 1.13
N LEU A 336 3.29 -13.48 1.60
CA LEU A 336 2.49 -12.41 2.19
C LEU A 336 1.56 -11.75 1.16
N LEU A 337 2.03 -11.51 -0.08
CA LEU A 337 1.19 -11.01 -1.17
C LEU A 337 0.08 -12.01 -1.50
N ASP A 338 0.41 -13.29 -1.67
CA ASP A 338 -0.56 -14.32 -2.04
C ASP A 338 -1.62 -14.49 -0.93
N ALA A 339 -1.24 -14.45 0.35
CA ALA A 339 -2.19 -14.44 1.47
C ALA A 339 -3.09 -13.18 1.48
N ILE A 340 -2.53 -11.99 1.23
CA ILE A 340 -3.33 -10.75 1.12
C ILE A 340 -4.28 -10.82 -0.08
N ILE A 341 -3.83 -11.34 -1.22
CA ILE A 341 -4.65 -11.48 -2.43
C ILE A 341 -5.79 -12.49 -2.21
N VAL A 342 -5.52 -13.66 -1.60
CA VAL A 342 -6.58 -14.62 -1.25
C VAL A 342 -7.53 -14.07 -0.18
N GLY A 343 -7.05 -13.25 0.76
CA GLY A 343 -7.90 -12.58 1.75
C GLY A 343 -8.89 -11.57 1.13
N VAL A 344 -8.48 -10.84 0.08
CA VAL A 344 -9.30 -9.83 -0.64
C VAL A 344 -10.12 -10.46 -1.79
N PHE A 345 -9.62 -11.56 -2.35
CA PHE A 345 -10.22 -12.33 -3.43
C PHE A 345 -10.21 -13.84 -3.10
N PRO A 346 -11.06 -14.31 -2.16
CA PRO A 346 -11.12 -15.74 -1.81
C PRO A 346 -11.38 -16.64 -3.03
N GLU A 347 -12.06 -16.13 -4.05
CA GLU A 347 -12.32 -16.84 -5.30
C GLU A 347 -11.05 -17.18 -6.12
N LEU A 348 -9.89 -16.56 -5.82
CA LEU A 348 -8.59 -16.95 -6.39
C LEU A 348 -7.91 -18.09 -5.62
N GLY A 349 -8.27 -18.29 -4.35
CA GLY A 349 -7.75 -19.38 -3.51
C GLY A 349 -8.51 -20.70 -3.66
N VAL A 350 -9.67 -20.70 -4.32
CA VAL A 350 -10.50 -21.91 -4.50
C VAL A 350 -9.97 -22.77 -5.64
N VAL A 351 -9.24 -23.83 -5.30
CA VAL A 351 -9.15 -25.01 -6.16
C VAL A 351 -10.57 -25.52 -6.41
N PRO A 352 -11.03 -25.68 -7.67
CA PRO A 352 -12.41 -26.03 -7.95
C PRO A 352 -12.75 -27.39 -7.35
N VAL A 353 -13.65 -27.40 -6.36
CA VAL A 353 -14.19 -28.63 -5.76
C VAL A 353 -14.78 -29.46 -6.89
N THR A 354 -14.14 -30.60 -7.18
CA THR A 354 -14.51 -31.45 -8.30
C THR A 354 -15.80 -32.17 -7.95
N THR A 355 -16.93 -31.57 -8.31
CA THR A 355 -18.27 -32.14 -8.12
C THR A 355 -18.39 -33.40 -8.96
N THR A 356 -18.06 -34.53 -8.31
CA THR A 356 -18.05 -35.88 -8.86
C THR A 356 -19.48 -36.35 -9.13
N THR A 357 -20.04 -35.77 -10.20
CA THR A 357 -21.36 -36.09 -10.74
C THR A 357 -21.28 -37.50 -11.28
N THR A 358 -21.64 -38.46 -10.42
CA THR A 358 -21.51 -39.90 -10.67
C THR A 358 -22.41 -40.28 -11.83
N SER A 359 -21.84 -40.29 -13.02
CA SER A 359 -22.55 -40.53 -14.27
C SER A 359 -22.74 -42.03 -14.42
N SER A 360 -23.99 -42.46 -14.38
CA SER A 360 -24.40 -43.85 -14.28
C SER A 360 -23.94 -44.71 -15.45
N ASN A 361 -23.37 -45.87 -15.12
CA ASN A 361 -23.35 -47.13 -15.86
C ASN A 361 -23.45 -47.05 -17.40
N TYR A 362 -22.32 -47.18 -18.08
CA TYR A 362 -22.32 -47.82 -19.40
C TYR A 362 -22.52 -49.34 -19.23
N THR A 363 -23.37 -49.93 -20.06
CA THR A 363 -23.56 -51.39 -20.12
C THR A 363 -22.59 -51.94 -21.16
N GLU A 364 -21.69 -52.84 -20.75
CA GLU A 364 -20.88 -53.61 -21.70
C GLU A 364 -21.80 -54.58 -22.47
N MET A 365 -21.78 -54.49 -23.80
CA MET A 365 -22.28 -55.56 -24.67
C MET A 365 -21.09 -56.39 -25.10
N ASN A 366 -21.13 -57.70 -24.80
CA ASN A 366 -20.12 -58.65 -25.25
C ASN A 366 -20.40 -59.07 -26.69
N ASP A 367 -19.61 -58.57 -27.63
CA ASP A 367 -19.46 -59.16 -28.95
C ASP A 367 -18.28 -60.17 -28.92
N GLU A 368 -18.55 -61.42 -28.53
CA GLU A 368 -17.66 -62.55 -28.81
C GLU A 368 -18.17 -63.28 -30.07
N ASP A 369 -17.53 -63.02 -31.21
CA ASP A 369 -17.75 -63.74 -32.47
C ASP A 369 -16.82 -64.98 -32.52
N PRO A 370 -17.27 -66.16 -33.01
CA PRO A 370 -16.59 -67.43 -32.72
C PRO A 370 -15.57 -67.86 -33.77
N LEU A 371 -14.42 -68.41 -33.33
CA LEU A 371 -13.65 -69.45 -34.04
C LEU A 371 -12.63 -70.17 -33.13
#